data_AF-A0A939SVI5-F1
#
_entry.id   AF-A0A939SVI5-F1
#
_cell.length_a   1.000
_cell.length_b   1.000
_cell.length_c   1.000
_cell.angle_alpha   90.00
_cell.angle_beta   90.00
_cell.angle_gamma   90.00
#
_symmetry.space_group_name_H-M   'P 1'
#
loop_
_entity.id
_entity.type
_entity.pdbx_description
1 polymer ?
#
loop_
_entity_poly.entity_id
_entity_poly.type
_entity_poly.pdbx_seq_one_letter_code
_entity_poly.pdbx_strand_id
1 'polypeptide(L)' 'MTSGNLSGRPPALSNAQALNDLADIADGFLLHNRDIVQRMDDSLVRLSGEMLRRARATSRTRCRCRRG' A
#
# COMPACT_ATOMS: atom_id res chain seq x y z
N MET A 1 6.41 1.40 9.27
CA MET A 1 5.94 0.64 8.10
C MET A 1 6.06 1.57 6.91
N THR A 2 7.00 1.30 6.02
CA THR A 2 7.16 2.01 4.75
C THR A 2 6.67 1.09 3.64
N SER A 3 6.28 1.62 2.49
CA SER A 3 5.92 0.77 1.35
C SER A 3 7.14 -0.07 0.96
N GLY A 4 7.01 -1.40 1.01
CA GLY A 4 8.06 -2.34 0.60
C GLY A 4 8.13 -2.43 -0.93
N ASN A 5 8.62 -1.38 -1.57
CA ASN A 5 8.71 -1.30 -3.03
C ASN A 5 10.00 -0.60 -3.48
N LEU A 6 10.53 -1.06 -4.62
CA LEU A 6 11.58 -0.33 -5.32
C LEU A 6 11.05 1.03 -5.77
N SER A 7 11.88 2.07 -5.72
CA SER A 7 11.49 3.43 -6.10
C SER A 7 10.81 3.46 -7.48
N GLY A 8 9.59 4.00 -7.55
CA GLY A 8 8.79 4.07 -8.78
C GLY A 8 8.06 2.79 -9.19
N ARG A 9 8.29 1.65 -8.53
CA ARG A 9 7.55 0.40 -8.80
C ARG A 9 6.37 0.23 -7.84
N PRO A 10 5.25 -0.34 -8.30
CA PRO A 10 4.10 -0.57 -7.44
C PRO A 10 4.37 -1.77 -6.51
N PRO A 11 3.85 -1.79 -5.25
CA PRO A 11 4.19 -2.82 -4.25
C PRO A 11 3.94 -4.25 -4.74
N ALA A 12 4.90 -5.15 -4.52
CA ALA A 12 4.79 -6.54 -4.95
C ALA A 12 3.53 -7.21 -4.40
N LEU A 13 2.79 -7.91 -5.26
CA LEU A 13 1.57 -8.64 -4.87
C LEU A 13 1.84 -10.10 -4.52
N SER A 14 2.88 -10.68 -5.12
CA SER A 14 3.28 -12.07 -4.88
C SER A 14 4.59 -12.14 -4.09
N ASN A 15 4.73 -13.21 -3.32
CA ASN A 15 5.96 -13.51 -2.59
C ASN A 15 7.18 -13.58 -3.51
N ALA A 16 7.02 -14.14 -4.72
CA ALA A 16 8.09 -14.22 -5.71
C ALA A 16 8.55 -12.84 -6.22
N GLN A 17 7.60 -11.92 -6.45
CA GLN A 17 7.94 -10.53 -6.82
C GLN A 17 8.62 -9.80 -5.67
N ALA A 18 8.14 -10.00 -4.43
CA ALA A 18 8.72 -9.38 -3.25
C ALA A 18 10.18 -9.83 -3.03
N LEU A 19 10.46 -11.13 -3.21
CA LEU A 19 11.81 -11.66 -3.13
C LEU A 19 12.72 -11.07 -4.21
N ASN A 20 12.28 -10.98 -5.46
CA ASN A 20 13.10 -10.41 -6.54
C ASN A 20 13.33 -8.91 -6.42
N ASP A 21 12.32 -8.12 -6.04
CA ASP A 21 12.42 -6.65 -5.99
C ASP A 21 13.12 -6.15 -4.71
N LEU A 22 13.10 -6.92 -3.62
CA LEU A 22 13.67 -6.51 -2.32
C LEU A 22 14.89 -7.34 -1.89
N ALA A 23 15.35 -8.30 -2.71
CA ALA A 23 16.55 -9.11 -2.42
C ALA A 23 17.78 -8.28 -2.06
N ASP A 24 17.98 -7.16 -2.77
CA ASP A 24 19.12 -6.27 -2.57
C ASP A 24 18.89 -5.20 -1.48
N ILE A 25 17.71 -5.18 -0.85
CA ILE A 25 17.29 -4.13 0.10
C ILE A 25 17.05 -4.69 1.50
N ALA A 26 16.54 -5.91 1.63
CA ALA A 26 16.15 -6.50 2.90
C ALA A 26 17.05 -7.68 3.27
N ASP A 27 17.62 -7.66 4.48
CA ASP A 27 18.44 -8.74 5.03
C ASP A 27 17.64 -10.03 5.35
N GLY A 28 16.31 -9.95 5.33
CA GLY A 28 15.42 -11.07 5.63
C GLY A 28 13.97 -10.81 5.23
N PHE A 29 13.24 -11.90 4.97
CA PHE A 29 11.86 -11.86 4.48
C PHE A 29 10.91 -12.58 5.44
N LEU A 30 9.90 -11.87 5.94
CA LEU A 30 8.78 -12.47 6.68
C LEU A 30 7.57 -12.59 5.75
N LEU A 31 7.38 -13.77 5.16
CA LEU A 31 6.31 -14.04 4.20
C LEU A 31 5.18 -14.86 4.83
N HIS A 32 4.00 -14.79 4.23
CA HIS A 32 2.84 -15.59 4.62
C HIS A 32 2.17 -16.23 3.40
N ASN A 33 1.35 -17.26 3.63
CA ASN A 33 0.59 -17.99 2.61
C ASN A 33 -0.81 -17.41 2.34
N ARG A 34 -1.13 -16.21 2.84
CA ARG A 34 -2.35 -15.47 2.49
C ARG A 34 -2.10 -14.65 1.23
N ASP A 35 -2.91 -14.87 0.20
CA ASP A 35 -2.80 -14.08 -1.04
C ASP A 35 -3.27 -12.64 -0.84
N ILE A 36 -2.48 -11.69 -1.36
CA ILE A 36 -2.85 -10.27 -1.42
C ILE A 36 -3.39 -10.02 -2.83
N VAL A 37 -4.72 -10.03 -2.96
CA VAL A 37 -5.39 -9.86 -4.27
C VAL A 37 -5.63 -8.39 -4.65
N GLN A 38 -5.46 -7.45 -3.71
CA GLN A 38 -5.69 -6.02 -3.93
C GLN A 38 -4.53 -5.22 -3.36
N ARG A 39 -3.98 -4.32 -4.18
CA ARG A 39 -3.00 -3.33 -3.72
C ARG A 39 -3.73 -2.34 -2.82
N MET A 40 -3.33 -2.26 -1.56
CA MET A 40 -3.93 -1.35 -0.58
C MET A 40 -2.84 -0.74 0.29
N ASP A 41 -2.37 0.43 -0.13
CA ASP A 41 -1.47 1.25 0.67
C ASP A 41 -2.12 1.78 1.94
N ASP A 42 -1.31 2.28 2.87
CA ASP A 42 -1.82 2.90 4.09
C ASP A 42 -2.39 4.29 3.81
N SER A 43 -3.51 4.59 4.47
CA SER A 43 -4.08 5.94 4.47
C SER A 43 -3.24 6.85 5.37
N LEU A 44 -3.00 8.08 4.94
CA LEU A 44 -2.27 9.09 5.71
C LEU A 44 -3.21 10.25 6.05
N VAL A 45 -3.29 10.57 7.33
CA VAL A 45 -4.10 11.66 7.88
C VAL A 45 -3.21 12.50 8.79
N ARG A 46 -3.30 13.82 8.68
CA ARG A 46 -2.65 14.74 9.62
C ARG A 46 -3.42 14.77 10.93
N LEU A 47 -2.74 15.13 12.02
CA LEU A 47 -3.39 15.35 13.32
C LEU A 47 -4.50 16.41 13.27
N SER A 48 -4.42 17.35 12.32
CA SER A 48 -5.47 18.34 12.03
C SER A 48 -6.74 17.74 11.41
N GLY A 49 -6.78 16.44 11.11
CA GLY A 49 -7.89 15.75 10.45
C GLY A 49 -7.85 15.81 8.92
N GLU A 50 -6.87 16.50 8.34
CA GLU A 50 -6.71 16.58 6.89
C GLU A 50 -6.21 15.24 6.32
N MET A 51 -6.92 14.69 5.35
CA MET A 51 -6.52 13.46 4.66
C MET A 51 -5.52 13.75 3.54
N LEU A 52 -4.31 13.22 3.66
CA LEU A 52 -3.27 13.35 2.63
C LEU A 52 -3.31 12.22 1.61
N ARG A 53 -3.60 11.00 2.07
CA ARG A 53 -3.71 9.81 1.20
C ARG A 53 -4.92 8.98 1.61
N ARG A 54 -5.82 8.75 0.66
CA ARG A 54 -6.94 7.81 0.78
C ARG A 54 -6.56 6.47 0.19
N ALA A 55 -6.44 5.45 1.03
CA ALA A 55 -6.16 4.09 0.59
C ALA A 55 -6.86 3.09 1.51
N ARG A 56 -6.13 2.34 2.35
CA ARG A 56 -6.70 1.36 3.29
C ARG A 56 -7.82 1.97 4.14
N ALA A 57 -8.91 1.22 4.32
CA ALA A 57 -10.13 1.57 5.06
C ALA A 57 -10.98 2.73 4.49
N THR A 58 -10.41 3.67 3.72
CA THR A 58 -11.14 4.87 3.24
C THR A 58 -11.40 4.88 1.74
N SER A 59 -10.76 4.00 0.96
CA SER A 59 -10.85 4.00 -0.51
C SER A 59 -12.24 3.72 -1.07
N ARG A 60 -13.08 2.97 -0.35
CA ARG A 60 -14.44 2.62 -0.79
C ARG A 60 -15.52 3.57 -0.27
N THR A 61 -15.16 4.52 0.59
CA THR A 61 -16.12 5.53 1.08
C THR A 61 -16.46 6.49 -0.07
N ARG A 62 -17.72 6.46 -0.53
CA ARG A 62 -18.16 7.32 -1.63
C ARG A 62 -17.98 8.79 -1.26
N CYS A 63 -17.14 9.50 -2.00
CA CYS A 63 -17.18 10.95 -2.03
C CYS A 63 -18.43 11.37 -2.82
N ARG A 64 -19.33 12.10 -2.18
CA ARG A 64 -20.56 12.59 -2.84
C ARG A 64 -20.18 13.78 -3.72
N CYS A 65 -20.26 13.64 -5.04
CA CYS A 65 -20.23 14.81 -5.93
C CYS A 65 -21.45 15.67 -5.61
N ARG A 66 -21.23 16.90 -5.14
CA ARG A 66 -22.26 17.95 -5.24
C ARG A 66 -22.38 18.28 -6.72
N ARG A 67 -23.47 17.84 -7.35
CA ARG A 67 -23.89 18.41 -8.64
C ARG A 67 -24.37 19.83 -8.32
N GLY A 68 -23.67 20.82 -8.86
CA GLY A 68 -24.10 22.22 -8.87
C GLY A 68 -25.19 22.45 -9.90
#